data_AF-A0A7G1HXH1-F1
#
_entry.id   AF-A0A7G1HXH1-F1
#
_cell.length_a   1.000
_cell.length_b   1.000
_cell.length_c   1.000
_cell.angle_alpha   90.00
_cell.angle_beta   90.00
_cell.angle_gamma   90.00
#
_symmetry.space_group_name_H-M   'P 1'
#
loop_
_entity.id
_entity.type
_entity.pdbx_description
1 polymer ?
#
loop_
_entity_poly.entity_id
_entity_poly.type
_entity_poly.pdbx_seq_one_letter_code
_entity_poly.pdbx_strand_id
1 'polypeptide(L)'
;MKVRNFHFWGFFGSIIIVLLLAAISYPWYYPSKMWLHRVDSLEKYNEIGEKYPGIEVDVVLRDSGIPDITHDEDTTFGITLDEYFEELTTTEQHIWIDVKNLTEDNADDWLAWLEENTTEDNIDKDRIILESKNWQTLAKFTNAGWYTSCYIDLDKPSHLSKEEIIHYTDSLEQIANSKCVKALSFPFWWYRSIKKYLDSDIDLLTWAHRSHPLELMFSPLGYRMRKDPQLSVILVKEKGTYHQ
;
A
#
# COMPACT_ATOMS: atom_id res chain seq x y z
N MET A 1 -7.83 49.77 -41.21
CA MET A 1 -7.40 49.58 -39.80
C MET A 1 -7.37 48.07 -39.52
N LYS A 2 -6.20 47.42 -39.61
CA LYS A 2 -6.01 46.01 -39.24
C LYS A 2 -5.07 45.99 -38.04
N VAL A 3 -5.63 45.84 -36.83
CA VAL A 3 -4.83 45.63 -35.63
C VAL A 3 -4.57 44.12 -35.50
N ARG A 4 -3.28 43.76 -35.45
CA ARG A 4 -2.73 42.40 -35.38
C ARG A 4 -3.18 41.69 -34.09
N ASN A 5 -3.97 40.64 -34.22
CA ASN A 5 -4.24 39.64 -33.17
C ASN A 5 -3.07 38.65 -32.97
N PHE A 6 -1.82 39.10 -33.06
CA PHE A 6 -0.65 38.21 -33.11
C PHE A 6 0.09 38.04 -31.77
N HIS A 7 -0.31 38.76 -30.72
CA HIS A 7 0.42 38.76 -29.44
C HIS A 7 -0.28 38.03 -28.29
N PHE A 8 -1.56 37.67 -28.41
CA PHE A 8 -2.30 37.05 -27.30
C PHE A 8 -2.03 35.55 -27.15
N TRP A 9 -1.79 34.84 -28.26
CA TRP A 9 -1.54 33.38 -28.26
C TRP A 9 -0.10 33.00 -27.85
N GLY A 10 0.89 33.86 -28.14
CA GLY A 10 2.29 33.60 -27.80
C GLY A 10 2.59 33.67 -26.29
N PHE A 11 1.84 34.49 -25.55
CA PHE A 11 2.01 34.65 -24.10
C PHE A 11 1.37 33.49 -23.31
N PHE A 12 0.17 33.04 -23.70
CA PHE A 12 -0.46 31.86 -23.08
C PHE A 12 0.29 30.57 -23.42
N GLY A 13 0.78 30.41 -24.66
CA GLY A 13 1.58 29.26 -25.06
C GLY A 13 2.91 29.17 -24.30
N SER A 14 3.58 30.30 -24.07
CA SER A 14 4.82 30.34 -23.28
C SER A 14 4.58 30.06 -21.80
N ILE A 15 3.48 30.54 -21.20
CA ILE A 15 3.10 30.18 -19.83
C ILE A 15 2.84 28.68 -19.70
N ILE A 16 2.09 28.07 -20.64
CA ILE A 16 1.83 26.63 -20.63
C ILE A 16 3.14 25.84 -20.77
N ILE A 17 4.05 26.25 -21.64
CA ILE A 17 5.36 25.59 -21.81
C ILE A 17 6.21 25.73 -20.55
N VAL A 18 6.24 26.90 -19.91
CA VAL A 18 6.97 27.11 -18.65
C VAL A 18 6.37 26.28 -17.52
N LEU A 19 5.04 26.18 -17.42
CA LEU A 19 4.36 25.32 -16.44
C LEU A 19 4.63 23.84 -16.70
N LEU A 20 4.68 23.40 -17.96
CA LEU A 20 5.03 22.02 -18.33
C LEU A 20 6.50 21.72 -18.00
N LEU A 21 7.43 22.61 -18.33
CA LEU A 21 8.85 22.45 -18.01
C LEU A 21 9.09 22.47 -16.50
N ALA A 22 8.40 23.34 -15.76
CA ALA A 22 8.45 23.34 -14.30
C ALA A 22 7.86 22.05 -13.72
N ALA A 23 6.77 21.53 -14.26
CA ALA A 23 6.19 20.24 -13.86
C ALA A 23 7.11 19.05 -14.18
N ILE A 24 7.91 19.12 -15.25
CA ILE A 24 8.92 18.10 -15.60
C ILE A 24 10.16 18.20 -14.70
N SER A 25 10.49 19.40 -14.20
CA SER A 25 11.71 19.66 -13.42
C SER A 25 11.51 19.53 -11.90
N TYR A 26 10.27 19.52 -11.43
CA TYR A 26 9.96 19.30 -10.02
C TYR A 26 9.95 17.80 -9.73
N PRO A 27 10.61 17.31 -8.66
CA PRO A 27 10.50 15.91 -8.26
C PRO A 27 9.02 15.58 -8.04
N TRP A 28 8.51 14.68 -8.87
CA TRP A 28 7.10 14.32 -8.89
C TRP A 28 6.83 13.29 -7.80
N TYR A 29 6.23 13.73 -6.70
CA TYR A 29 5.77 12.85 -5.64
C TYR A 29 4.31 12.45 -5.84
N TYR A 30 4.00 11.18 -5.59
CA TYR A 30 2.63 10.71 -5.62
C TYR A 30 1.83 11.19 -4.39
N PRO A 31 0.50 11.30 -4.50
CA PRO A 31 -0.37 11.66 -3.36
C PRO A 31 -0.16 10.74 -2.16
N SER A 32 -0.34 11.27 -0.94
CA SER A 32 -0.06 10.57 0.34
C SER A 32 -0.65 9.16 0.47
N LYS A 33 -1.82 8.92 -0.12
CA LYS A 33 -2.51 7.61 -0.08
C LYS A 33 -2.03 6.61 -1.12
N MET A 34 -1.20 7.01 -2.09
CA MET A 34 -0.76 6.12 -3.17
C MET A 34 0.61 5.57 -2.83
N TRP A 35 0.70 4.26 -2.55
CA TRP A 35 1.94 3.59 -2.16
C TRP A 35 2.38 2.62 -3.26
N LEU A 36 3.67 2.35 -3.38
CA LEU A 36 4.20 1.48 -4.43
C LEU A 36 4.12 0.02 -4.03
N HIS A 37 3.52 -0.80 -4.87
CA HIS A 37 3.31 -2.24 -4.64
C HIS A 37 4.54 -3.07 -5.06
N ARG A 38 4.85 -4.10 -4.26
CA ARG A 38 5.88 -5.14 -4.46
C ARG A 38 7.28 -4.60 -4.66
N VAL A 39 7.74 -3.80 -3.73
CA VAL A 39 9.10 -3.27 -3.76
C VAL A 39 10.03 -4.32 -3.16
N ASP A 40 10.05 -5.53 -3.73
CA ASP A 40 10.74 -6.68 -3.15
C ASP A 40 12.24 -6.71 -3.50
N SER A 41 12.81 -5.57 -3.90
CA SER A 41 14.24 -5.43 -4.19
C SER A 41 14.70 -3.97 -4.00
N LEU A 42 15.90 -3.82 -3.41
CA LEU A 42 16.48 -2.49 -3.15
C LEU A 42 16.76 -1.74 -4.44
N GLU A 43 17.01 -2.41 -5.56
CA GLU A 43 17.16 -1.76 -6.85
C GLU A 43 15.86 -1.09 -7.30
N LYS A 44 14.71 -1.73 -7.09
CA LYS A 44 13.40 -1.12 -7.39
C LYS A 44 13.10 0.03 -6.44
N TYR A 45 13.44 -0.11 -5.16
CA TYR A 45 13.35 0.97 -4.18
C TYR A 45 14.14 2.20 -4.63
N ASN A 46 15.43 2.01 -4.95
CA ASN A 46 16.33 3.07 -5.41
C ASN A 46 15.92 3.68 -6.76
N GLU A 47 15.30 2.91 -7.64
CA GLU A 47 14.87 3.39 -8.95
C GLU A 47 13.61 4.27 -8.88
N ILE A 48 12.60 3.82 -8.13
CA ILE A 48 11.26 4.43 -8.16
C ILE A 48 10.55 4.52 -6.80
N GLY A 49 11.04 3.87 -5.76
CA GLY A 49 10.43 3.83 -4.42
C GLY A 49 10.26 5.22 -3.81
N GLU A 50 11.31 6.05 -3.85
CA GLU A 50 11.32 7.40 -3.25
C GLU A 50 10.25 8.36 -3.81
N LYS A 51 9.66 8.06 -4.98
CA LYS A 51 8.57 8.86 -5.56
C LYS A 51 7.26 8.71 -4.77
N TYR A 52 7.17 7.69 -3.93
CA TYR A 52 5.99 7.33 -3.18
C TYR A 52 6.16 7.64 -1.69
N PRO A 53 5.11 8.05 -0.98
CA PRO A 53 5.12 8.26 0.47
C PRO A 53 5.23 6.95 1.26
N GLY A 54 4.97 5.81 0.63
CA GLY A 54 5.11 4.49 1.21
C GLY A 54 5.30 3.41 0.16
N ILE A 55 5.87 2.30 0.59
CA ILE A 55 6.09 1.10 -0.20
C ILE A 55 5.43 -0.10 0.47
N GLU A 56 5.19 -1.15 -0.30
CA GLU A 56 4.81 -2.46 0.21
C GLU A 56 5.84 -3.50 -0.23
N VAL A 57 6.15 -4.43 0.68
CA VAL A 57 7.09 -5.52 0.47
C VAL A 57 6.47 -6.84 0.95
N ASP A 58 6.70 -7.89 0.18
CA ASP A 58 6.33 -9.25 0.53
C ASP A 58 7.42 -9.86 1.44
N VAL A 59 7.04 -10.43 2.60
CA VAL A 59 8.02 -10.95 3.57
C VAL A 59 7.66 -12.34 4.11
N VAL A 60 8.69 -13.19 4.25
CA VAL A 60 8.60 -14.51 4.86
C VAL A 60 9.58 -14.59 6.04
N LEU A 61 9.10 -15.00 7.22
CA LEU A 61 9.99 -15.30 8.34
C LEU A 61 10.61 -16.67 8.14
N ARG A 62 11.93 -16.74 8.12
CA ARG A 62 12.69 -17.98 7.98
C ARG A 62 12.83 -18.71 9.31
N ASP A 63 13.10 -20.02 9.25
CA ASP A 63 13.40 -20.84 10.44
C ASP A 63 14.61 -20.33 11.24
N SER A 64 15.47 -19.51 10.62
CA SER A 64 16.56 -18.81 11.30
C SER A 64 16.10 -17.63 12.17
N GLY A 65 14.82 -17.27 12.14
CA GLY A 65 14.27 -16.09 12.80
C GLY A 65 14.50 -14.77 12.03
N ILE A 66 14.98 -14.86 10.79
CA ILE A 66 15.30 -13.68 9.96
C ILE A 66 14.17 -13.45 8.95
N PRO A 67 13.54 -12.28 8.91
CA PRO A 67 12.59 -11.92 7.86
C PRO A 67 13.29 -11.66 6.53
N ASP A 68 12.90 -12.41 5.51
CA ASP A 68 13.46 -12.36 4.16
C ASP A 68 12.42 -11.78 3.19
N ILE A 69 12.85 -10.85 2.35
CA ILE A 69 12.01 -10.17 1.37
C ILE A 69 11.76 -11.13 0.20
N THR A 70 10.56 -11.69 0.16
CA THR A 70 10.10 -12.61 -0.88
C THR A 70 8.60 -12.82 -0.75
N HIS A 71 7.98 -13.15 -1.88
CA HIS A 71 6.60 -13.62 -1.90
C HIS A 71 6.48 -15.12 -1.60
N ASP A 72 7.52 -15.91 -1.93
CA ASP A 72 7.43 -17.37 -1.96
C ASP A 72 8.24 -18.00 -0.83
N GLU A 73 7.59 -18.87 -0.04
CA GLU A 73 8.21 -19.51 1.13
C GLU A 73 9.42 -20.38 0.80
N ASP A 74 9.54 -20.89 -0.43
CA ASP A 74 10.62 -21.77 -0.87
C ASP A 74 11.77 -21.04 -1.59
N THR A 75 11.67 -19.70 -1.74
CA THR A 75 12.60 -18.90 -2.53
C THR A 75 13.17 -17.75 -1.71
N THR A 76 14.50 -17.58 -1.70
CA THR A 76 15.20 -16.44 -1.07
C THR A 76 16.03 -15.69 -2.09
N PHE A 77 16.07 -14.37 -1.95
CA PHE A 77 16.93 -13.47 -2.72
C PHE A 77 18.11 -12.93 -1.89
N GLY A 78 18.17 -13.30 -0.61
CA GLY A 78 19.20 -12.85 0.33
C GLY A 78 19.06 -11.38 0.73
N ILE A 79 17.85 -10.82 0.62
CA ILE A 79 17.54 -9.45 1.02
C ILE A 79 16.66 -9.52 2.27
N THR A 80 17.08 -8.92 3.37
CA THR A 80 16.34 -8.98 4.63
C THR A 80 15.44 -7.75 4.82
N LEU A 81 14.46 -7.86 5.71
CA LEU A 81 13.66 -6.69 6.11
C LEU A 81 14.48 -5.65 6.88
N ASP A 82 15.53 -6.10 7.58
CA ASP A 82 16.50 -5.25 8.27
C ASP A 82 17.19 -4.27 7.31
N GLU A 83 17.62 -4.74 6.14
CA GLU A 83 18.19 -3.86 5.10
C GLU A 83 17.21 -2.77 4.62
N TYR A 84 15.90 -3.03 4.64
CA TYR A 84 14.89 -2.00 4.39
C TYR A 84 14.74 -1.03 5.55
N PHE A 85 14.84 -1.50 6.79
CA PHE A 85 14.76 -0.63 7.96
C PHE A 85 15.94 0.35 7.98
N GLU A 86 17.15 -0.10 7.64
CA GLU A 86 18.32 0.76 7.45
C GLU A 86 18.04 1.90 6.45
N GLU A 87 17.46 1.59 5.28
CA GLU A 87 17.06 2.60 4.28
C GLU A 87 16.00 3.57 4.84
N LEU A 88 15.01 3.04 5.57
CA LEU A 88 13.93 3.83 6.16
C LEU A 88 14.40 4.78 7.27
N THR A 89 15.53 4.53 7.94
CA THR A 89 16.10 5.46 8.94
C THR A 89 16.49 6.81 8.34
N THR A 90 16.73 6.85 7.04
CA THR A 90 17.15 8.06 6.32
C THR A 90 15.98 8.81 5.68
N THR A 91 14.75 8.30 5.82
CA THR A 91 13.55 8.85 5.18
C THR A 91 12.37 8.92 6.14
N GLU A 92 11.32 9.63 5.75
CA GLU A 92 10.01 9.63 6.44
C GLU A 92 9.01 8.66 5.77
N GLN A 93 9.53 7.76 4.92
CA GLN A 93 8.69 6.87 4.13
C GLN A 93 8.04 5.81 5.03
N HIS A 94 6.82 5.42 4.69
CA HIS A 94 6.12 4.34 5.37
C HIS A 94 6.36 2.99 4.67
N ILE A 95 6.22 1.90 5.42
CA ILE A 95 6.35 0.54 4.90
C ILE A 95 5.12 -0.28 5.25
N TRP A 96 4.63 -1.02 4.26
CA TRP A 96 3.62 -2.05 4.43
C TRP A 96 4.31 -3.40 4.24
N ILE A 97 4.28 -4.21 5.29
CA ILE A 97 4.89 -5.54 5.35
C ILE A 97 3.77 -6.56 5.13
N ASP A 98 3.70 -7.20 3.95
CA ASP A 98 2.78 -8.31 3.68
C ASP A 98 3.42 -9.64 4.08
N VAL A 99 3.09 -10.11 5.29
CA VAL A 99 3.64 -11.34 5.87
C VAL A 99 2.91 -12.56 5.31
N LYS A 100 3.64 -13.32 4.48
CA LYS A 100 3.10 -14.46 3.73
C LYS A 100 2.86 -15.70 4.57
N ASN A 101 3.68 -15.92 5.60
CA ASN A 101 3.68 -17.15 6.39
C ASN A 101 3.36 -16.93 7.87
N LEU A 102 2.53 -15.94 8.22
CA LEU A 102 2.14 -15.69 9.62
C LEU A 102 1.26 -16.82 10.17
N THR A 103 1.72 -17.45 11.24
CA THR A 103 1.00 -18.50 11.97
C THR A 103 1.01 -18.22 13.47
N GLU A 104 0.19 -18.94 14.23
CA GLU A 104 0.24 -18.85 15.70
C GLU A 104 1.62 -19.26 16.26
N ASP A 105 2.28 -20.23 15.61
CA ASP A 105 3.56 -20.78 16.05
C ASP A 105 4.71 -19.78 15.94
N ASN A 106 4.69 -18.89 14.93
CA ASN A 106 5.77 -17.92 14.70
C ASN A 106 5.42 -16.47 15.08
N ALA A 107 4.23 -16.25 15.65
CA ALA A 107 3.77 -14.90 15.99
C ALA A 107 4.60 -14.23 17.10
N ASP A 108 5.13 -15.01 18.05
CA ASP A 108 6.04 -14.49 19.08
C ASP A 108 7.37 -14.05 18.50
N ASP A 109 7.96 -14.83 17.60
CA ASP A 109 9.23 -14.51 16.95
C ASP A 109 9.11 -13.26 16.08
N TRP A 110 8.02 -13.15 15.31
CA TRP A 110 7.71 -11.94 14.52
C TRP A 110 7.57 -10.69 15.39
N LEU A 111 6.84 -10.80 16.50
CA LEU A 111 6.63 -9.65 17.38
C LEU A 111 7.94 -9.24 18.05
N ALA A 112 8.73 -10.21 18.53
CA ALA A 112 10.04 -9.94 19.11
C ALA A 112 10.95 -9.23 18.11
N TRP A 113 11.01 -9.72 16.86
CA TRP A 113 11.80 -9.10 15.79
C TRP A 113 11.36 -7.66 15.54
N LEU A 114 10.06 -7.41 15.39
CA LEU A 114 9.54 -6.05 15.14
C LEU A 114 9.87 -5.08 16.28
N GLU A 115 9.67 -5.49 17.53
CA GLU A 115 9.95 -4.62 18.69
C GLU A 115 11.45 -4.33 18.84
N GLU A 116 12.31 -5.31 18.58
CA GLU A 116 13.77 -5.14 18.64
C GLU A 116 14.25 -4.18 17.54
N ASN A 117 13.94 -4.47 16.28
CA ASN A 117 14.48 -3.72 15.14
C ASN A 117 13.89 -2.31 15.05
N THR A 118 12.60 -2.11 15.32
CA THR A 118 12.06 -0.74 15.37
C THR A 118 12.63 0.11 16.51
N THR A 119 13.02 -0.53 17.62
CA THR A 119 13.70 0.18 18.73
C THR A 119 15.14 0.51 18.36
N GLU A 120 15.87 -0.43 17.74
CA GLU A 120 17.26 -0.24 17.31
C GLU A 120 17.39 0.86 16.26
N ASP A 121 16.52 0.83 15.25
CA ASP A 121 16.53 1.77 14.12
C ASP A 121 15.75 3.07 14.40
N ASN A 122 15.12 3.18 15.57
CA ASN A 122 14.27 4.31 15.94
C ASN A 122 13.18 4.60 14.88
N ILE A 123 12.52 3.54 14.41
CA ILE A 123 11.41 3.61 13.45
C ILE A 123 10.09 3.62 14.23
N ASP A 124 9.30 4.67 14.07
CA ASP A 124 8.00 4.76 14.72
C ASP A 124 7.02 3.71 14.18
N LYS A 125 6.26 3.07 15.07
CA LYS A 125 5.26 2.04 14.71
C LYS A 125 4.18 2.55 13.76
N ASP A 126 3.89 3.85 13.75
CA ASP A 126 2.90 4.45 12.85
C ASP A 126 3.36 4.51 11.39
N ARG A 127 4.66 4.33 11.13
CA ARG A 127 5.23 4.17 9.79
C ARG A 127 5.04 2.77 9.22
N ILE A 128 4.56 1.81 10.01
CA ILE A 128 4.51 0.39 9.64
C ILE A 128 3.07 -0.12 9.60
N ILE A 129 2.70 -0.72 8.47
CA ILE A 129 1.49 -1.54 8.33
C ILE A 129 1.92 -3.01 8.30
N LEU A 130 1.39 -3.82 9.21
CA LEU A 130 1.61 -5.28 9.20
C LEU A 130 0.39 -5.99 8.63
N GLU A 131 0.56 -6.71 7.53
CA GLU A 131 -0.52 -7.42 6.85
C GLU A 131 -0.34 -8.93 6.92
N SER A 132 -1.46 -9.65 7.04
CA SER A 132 -1.54 -11.08 6.77
C SER A 132 -2.98 -11.53 6.51
N LYS A 133 -3.14 -12.73 5.94
CA LYS A 133 -4.45 -13.42 5.83
C LYS A 133 -4.97 -13.90 7.20
N ASN A 134 -4.07 -14.21 8.15
CA ASN A 134 -4.45 -14.77 9.45
C ASN A 134 -4.83 -13.66 10.45
N TRP A 135 -6.05 -13.16 10.34
CA TRP A 135 -6.52 -12.03 11.16
C TRP A 135 -6.61 -12.34 12.66
N GLN A 136 -6.84 -13.60 13.04
CA GLN A 136 -6.83 -13.99 14.44
C GLN A 136 -5.42 -13.85 15.04
N THR A 137 -4.39 -14.31 14.34
CA THR A 137 -3.01 -14.15 14.77
C THR A 137 -2.58 -12.68 14.78
N LEU A 138 -3.06 -11.87 13.82
CA LEU A 138 -2.82 -10.41 13.81
C LEU A 138 -3.31 -9.71 15.09
N ALA A 139 -4.28 -10.27 15.82
CA ALA A 139 -4.76 -9.71 17.09
C ALA A 139 -3.62 -9.50 18.09
N LYS A 140 -2.60 -10.36 18.09
CA LYS A 140 -1.42 -10.23 18.97
C LYS A 140 -0.69 -8.90 18.73
N PHE A 141 -0.44 -8.57 17.47
CA PHE A 141 0.24 -7.35 17.04
C PHE A 141 -0.64 -6.12 17.27
N THR A 142 -1.94 -6.22 16.94
CA THR A 142 -2.93 -5.17 17.21
C THR A 142 -2.98 -4.79 18.69
N ASN A 143 -2.95 -5.79 19.58
CA ASN A 143 -2.94 -5.58 21.03
C ASN A 143 -1.61 -4.99 21.55
N ALA A 144 -0.51 -5.25 20.85
CA ALA A 144 0.80 -4.64 21.11
C ALA A 144 0.94 -3.22 20.51
N GLY A 145 -0.12 -2.69 19.88
CA GLY A 145 -0.17 -1.32 19.37
C GLY A 145 0.23 -1.15 17.91
N TRP A 146 0.49 -2.25 17.18
CA TRP A 146 0.79 -2.20 15.75
C TRP A 146 -0.45 -1.90 14.91
N TYR A 147 -0.24 -1.20 13.80
CA TYR A 147 -1.28 -1.01 12.80
C TYR A 147 -1.32 -2.24 11.89
N THR A 148 -2.41 -3.01 11.96
CA THR A 148 -2.55 -4.30 11.27
C THR A 148 -3.64 -4.29 10.21
N SER A 149 -3.40 -5.03 9.13
CA SER A 149 -4.33 -5.19 8.01
C SER A 149 -4.64 -6.68 7.77
N CYS A 150 -5.92 -7.02 7.66
CA CYS A 150 -6.32 -8.33 7.15
C CYS A 150 -6.34 -8.33 5.61
N TYR A 151 -5.53 -9.18 5.00
CA TYR A 151 -5.56 -9.41 3.55
C TYR A 151 -6.81 -10.19 3.14
N ILE A 152 -7.63 -9.59 2.28
CA ILE A 152 -8.88 -10.16 1.79
C ILE A 152 -8.70 -10.66 0.35
N ASP A 153 -8.69 -11.98 0.20
CA ASP A 153 -8.65 -12.67 -1.09
C ASP A 153 -10.05 -13.06 -1.53
N LEU A 154 -10.68 -12.24 -2.38
CA LEU A 154 -12.04 -12.47 -2.85
C LEU A 154 -12.12 -12.38 -4.37
N ASP A 155 -12.95 -13.25 -4.95
CA ASP A 155 -13.33 -13.19 -6.35
C ASP A 155 -13.88 -11.83 -6.76
N LYS A 156 -13.77 -11.50 -8.05
CA LYS A 156 -14.29 -10.21 -8.55
C LYS A 156 -15.81 -10.13 -8.31
N PRO A 157 -16.34 -9.01 -7.79
CA PRO A 157 -17.78 -8.82 -7.60
C PRO A 157 -18.60 -9.02 -8.88
N SER A 158 -18.01 -8.78 -10.06
CA SER A 158 -18.68 -9.01 -11.35
C SER A 158 -18.97 -10.49 -11.64
N HIS A 159 -18.34 -11.42 -10.92
CA HIS A 159 -18.56 -12.86 -11.05
C HIS A 159 -19.53 -13.39 -10.00
N LEU A 160 -20.00 -12.53 -9.09
CA LEU A 160 -20.80 -12.91 -7.93
C LEU A 160 -22.22 -12.37 -8.06
N SER A 161 -23.17 -13.12 -7.52
CA SER A 161 -24.53 -12.65 -7.26
C SER A 161 -24.54 -11.56 -6.18
N LYS A 162 -25.66 -10.86 -6.08
CA LYS A 162 -25.82 -9.82 -5.06
C LYS A 162 -25.81 -10.43 -3.65
N GLU A 163 -26.40 -11.60 -3.51
CA GLU A 163 -26.50 -12.36 -2.26
C GLU A 163 -25.11 -12.80 -1.79
N GLU A 164 -24.25 -13.27 -2.71
CA GLU A 164 -22.85 -13.59 -2.41
C GLU A 164 -22.06 -12.34 -1.98
N ILE A 165 -22.22 -11.21 -2.68
CA ILE A 165 -21.55 -9.95 -2.31
C ILE A 165 -21.95 -9.52 -0.89
N ILE A 166 -23.24 -9.62 -0.53
CA ILE A 166 -23.72 -9.29 0.82
C ILE A 166 -23.10 -10.26 1.83
N HIS A 167 -23.16 -11.57 1.57
CA HIS A 167 -22.59 -12.58 2.46
C HIS A 167 -21.10 -12.38 2.74
N TYR A 168 -20.32 -12.07 1.70
CA TYR A 168 -18.90 -11.74 1.87
C TYR A 168 -18.72 -10.49 2.73
N THR A 169 -19.55 -9.46 2.49
CA THR A 169 -19.44 -8.22 3.24
C THR A 169 -19.83 -8.42 4.72
N ASP A 170 -20.87 -9.19 5.02
CA ASP A 170 -21.24 -9.58 6.39
C ASP A 170 -20.07 -10.30 7.10
N SER A 171 -19.30 -11.12 6.37
CA SER A 171 -18.11 -11.80 6.91
C SER A 171 -16.98 -10.81 7.21
N LEU A 172 -16.80 -9.80 6.35
CA LEU A 172 -15.84 -8.70 6.59
C LEU A 172 -16.25 -7.84 7.79
N GLU A 173 -17.54 -7.59 8.00
CA GLU A 173 -18.04 -6.88 9.18
C GLU A 173 -17.73 -7.64 10.47
N GLN A 174 -17.81 -8.97 10.47
CA GLN A 174 -17.42 -9.79 11.62
C GLN A 174 -15.93 -9.62 11.95
N ILE A 175 -15.06 -9.64 10.95
CA ILE A 175 -13.63 -9.38 11.13
C ILE A 175 -13.43 -7.96 11.68
N ALA A 176 -14.09 -6.96 11.08
CA ALA A 176 -13.97 -5.57 11.52
C ALA A 176 -14.44 -5.33 12.97
N ASN A 177 -15.52 -6.01 13.36
CA ASN A 177 -16.10 -5.91 14.70
C ASN A 177 -15.34 -6.73 15.74
N SER A 178 -14.54 -7.72 15.33
CA SER A 178 -13.69 -8.51 16.24
C SER A 178 -12.61 -7.68 16.93
N LYS A 179 -12.21 -6.54 16.32
CA LYS A 179 -11.08 -5.70 16.73
C LYS A 179 -9.72 -6.41 16.74
N CYS A 180 -9.63 -7.59 16.11
CA CYS A 180 -8.37 -8.30 15.90
C CYS A 180 -7.44 -7.59 14.91
N VAL A 181 -7.99 -6.75 14.02
CA VAL A 181 -7.22 -5.95 13.06
C VAL A 181 -7.66 -4.49 13.08
N LYS A 182 -6.79 -3.60 12.60
CA LYS A 182 -7.09 -2.16 12.42
C LYS A 182 -7.70 -1.84 11.06
N ALA A 183 -7.38 -2.65 10.05
CA ALA A 183 -7.78 -2.42 8.68
C ALA A 183 -8.17 -3.70 7.91
N LEU A 184 -8.93 -3.52 6.83
CA LEU A 184 -9.16 -4.53 5.81
C LEU A 184 -8.50 -4.09 4.50
N SER A 185 -7.66 -4.95 3.91
CA SER A 185 -7.05 -4.74 2.60
C SER A 185 -7.69 -5.62 1.55
N PHE A 186 -8.12 -5.03 0.44
CA PHE A 186 -8.87 -5.76 -0.58
C PHE A 186 -8.54 -5.31 -2.01
N PRO A 187 -8.83 -6.15 -3.01
CA PRO A 187 -8.68 -5.77 -4.41
C PRO A 187 -9.50 -4.51 -4.78
N PHE A 188 -8.92 -3.55 -5.52
CA PHE A 188 -9.59 -2.26 -5.80
C PHE A 188 -10.98 -2.36 -6.41
N TRP A 189 -11.29 -3.44 -7.14
CA TRP A 189 -12.61 -3.66 -7.73
C TRP A 189 -13.72 -3.92 -6.69
N TRP A 190 -13.36 -4.30 -5.46
CA TRP A 190 -14.29 -4.44 -4.34
C TRP A 190 -14.69 -3.11 -3.70
N TYR A 191 -13.95 -2.03 -3.95
CA TYR A 191 -14.17 -0.73 -3.30
C TYR A 191 -15.65 -0.29 -3.33
N ARG A 192 -16.32 -0.41 -4.47
CA ARG A 192 -17.74 0.01 -4.58
C ARG A 192 -18.69 -0.88 -3.79
N SER A 193 -18.42 -2.18 -3.72
CA SER A 193 -19.25 -3.12 -2.96
C SER A 193 -19.06 -2.92 -1.47
N ILE A 194 -17.80 -2.83 -1.02
CA ILE A 194 -17.45 -2.59 0.38
C ILE A 194 -18.04 -1.26 0.86
N LYS A 195 -17.83 -0.16 0.14
CA LYS A 195 -18.41 1.14 0.51
C LYS A 195 -19.94 1.19 0.52
N LYS A 196 -20.60 0.22 -0.13
CA LYS A 196 -22.06 0.16 -0.21
C LYS A 196 -22.66 -0.73 0.89
N TYR A 197 -21.99 -1.82 1.23
CA TYR A 197 -22.56 -2.88 2.04
C TYR A 197 -21.86 -3.07 3.39
N LEU A 198 -20.62 -2.62 3.56
CA LEU A 198 -19.88 -2.76 4.82
C LEU A 198 -20.35 -1.67 5.80
N ASP A 199 -21.03 -2.09 6.86
CA ASP A 199 -21.43 -1.24 7.98
C ASP A 199 -20.38 -1.30 9.10
N SER A 200 -19.23 -0.69 8.83
CA SER A 200 -18.14 -0.56 9.80
C SER A 200 -17.33 0.71 9.55
N ASP A 201 -16.77 1.27 10.62
CA ASP A 201 -15.84 2.40 10.59
C ASP A 201 -14.38 1.98 10.46
N ILE A 202 -14.10 0.68 10.35
CA ILE A 202 -12.74 0.15 10.18
C ILE A 202 -12.02 0.81 9.01
N ASP A 203 -10.71 1.01 9.14
CA ASP A 203 -9.90 1.55 8.06
C ASP A 203 -9.86 0.57 6.88
N LEU A 204 -9.84 1.13 5.68
CA LEU A 204 -9.79 0.39 4.44
C LEU A 204 -8.43 0.64 3.78
N LEU A 205 -7.85 -0.43 3.25
CA LEU A 205 -6.70 -0.39 2.37
C LEU A 205 -7.06 -1.12 1.09
N THR A 206 -6.38 -0.80 0.00
CA THR A 206 -6.69 -1.47 -1.26
C THR A 206 -5.50 -1.54 -2.19
N TRP A 207 -5.51 -2.52 -3.09
CA TRP A 207 -4.48 -2.69 -4.09
C TRP A 207 -5.05 -2.67 -5.50
N ALA A 208 -4.46 -1.83 -6.34
CA ALA A 208 -4.80 -1.61 -7.75
C ALA A 208 -3.69 -2.13 -8.67
N HIS A 209 -3.26 -3.38 -8.46
CA HIS A 209 -2.06 -3.96 -9.08
C HIS A 209 -2.06 -4.02 -10.63
N ARG A 210 -3.21 -3.77 -11.29
CA ARG A 210 -3.33 -3.74 -12.77
C ARG A 210 -3.47 -2.34 -13.35
N SER A 211 -3.57 -1.32 -12.51
CA SER A 211 -3.75 0.06 -12.96
C SER A 211 -2.43 0.82 -12.85
N HIS A 212 -2.10 1.56 -13.90
CA HIS A 212 -0.97 2.47 -13.84
C HIS A 212 -1.29 3.61 -12.84
N PRO A 213 -0.32 4.09 -12.04
CA PRO A 213 -0.57 5.15 -11.06
C PRO A 213 -1.27 6.38 -11.65
N LEU A 214 -0.84 6.84 -12.84
CA LEU A 214 -1.47 7.95 -13.55
C LEU A 214 -2.93 7.67 -13.94
N GLU A 215 -3.25 6.44 -14.35
CA GLU A 215 -4.63 6.07 -14.70
C GLU A 215 -5.54 6.19 -13.47
N LEU A 216 -5.09 5.67 -12.32
CA LEU A 216 -5.81 5.83 -11.06
C LEU A 216 -5.90 7.31 -10.68
N MET A 217 -4.82 8.07 -10.85
CA MET A 217 -4.77 9.50 -10.54
C MET A 217 -5.83 10.29 -11.30
N PHE A 218 -5.97 10.07 -12.60
CA PHE A 218 -6.87 10.87 -13.43
C PHE A 218 -8.27 10.26 -13.62
N SER A 219 -8.52 9.05 -13.11
CA SER A 219 -9.85 8.44 -13.15
C SER A 219 -10.83 9.05 -12.11
N PRO A 220 -12.14 9.15 -12.43
CA PRO A 220 -13.15 9.54 -11.45
C PRO A 220 -13.29 8.58 -10.26
N LEU A 221 -12.91 7.31 -10.43
CA LEU A 221 -12.90 6.34 -9.34
C LEU A 221 -11.72 6.60 -8.40
N GLY A 222 -10.51 6.75 -8.93
CA GLY A 222 -9.34 7.04 -8.12
C GLY A 222 -9.44 8.39 -7.41
N TYR A 223 -10.04 9.42 -8.04
CA TYR A 223 -10.33 10.68 -7.34
C TYR A 223 -11.22 10.46 -6.10
N ARG A 224 -12.27 9.65 -6.23
CA ARG A 224 -13.15 9.30 -5.10
C ARG A 224 -12.39 8.53 -4.02
N MET A 225 -11.63 7.51 -4.40
CA MET A 225 -10.82 6.71 -3.47
C MET A 225 -9.84 7.59 -2.68
N ARG A 226 -9.11 8.49 -3.35
CA ARG A 226 -8.16 9.39 -2.67
C ARG A 226 -8.83 10.42 -1.74
N LYS A 227 -10.11 10.72 -1.95
CA LYS A 227 -10.89 11.63 -1.10
C LYS A 227 -11.70 10.90 -0.03
N ASP A 228 -11.80 9.58 -0.08
CA ASP A 228 -12.52 8.80 0.92
C ASP A 228 -11.71 8.80 2.23
N PRO A 229 -12.25 9.34 3.34
CA PRO A 229 -11.53 9.38 4.61
C PRO A 229 -11.30 7.98 5.20
N GLN A 230 -12.14 7.00 4.89
CA GLN A 230 -12.01 5.62 5.40
C GLN A 230 -10.93 4.83 4.67
N LEU A 231 -10.60 5.20 3.42
CA LEU A 231 -9.59 4.51 2.62
C LEU A 231 -8.22 5.14 2.88
N SER A 232 -7.37 4.50 3.68
CA SER A 232 -6.09 5.05 4.12
C SER A 232 -4.98 4.92 3.07
N VAL A 233 -4.84 3.75 2.44
CA VAL A 233 -3.78 3.46 1.45
C VAL A 233 -4.33 2.78 0.21
N ILE A 234 -3.74 3.11 -0.94
CA ILE A 234 -3.97 2.51 -2.26
C ILE A 234 -2.63 2.09 -2.85
N LEU A 235 -2.37 0.78 -2.87
CA LEU A 235 -1.20 0.22 -3.53
C LEU A 235 -1.36 0.30 -5.05
N VAL A 236 -0.36 0.85 -5.73
CA VAL A 236 -0.31 0.97 -7.19
C VAL A 236 0.94 0.30 -7.75
N LYS A 237 0.84 -0.19 -8.98
CA LYS A 237 1.95 -0.86 -9.65
C LYS A 237 2.58 0.07 -10.68
N GLU A 238 3.77 0.58 -10.38
CA GLU A 238 4.66 1.20 -11.37
C GLU A 238 5.77 0.23 -11.74
N LYS A 239 6.05 0.18 -13.04
CA LYS A 239 7.09 -0.67 -13.59
C LYS A 239 8.35 0.17 -13.90
N GLY A 240 9.38 0.11 -13.06
CA GLY A 240 10.78 0.39 -13.40
C GLY A 240 11.51 -0.70 -14.21
N THR A 241 12.83 -0.68 -14.19
CA THR A 241 13.76 -1.63 -14.80
C THR A 241 13.87 -2.91 -13.97
N TYR A 242 13.78 -2.77 -12.65
CA TYR A 242 13.84 -3.89 -11.71
C TYR A 242 12.42 -4.34 -11.34
N HIS A 243 12.10 -5.59 -11.71
CA HIS A 243 10.83 -6.24 -11.41
C HIS A 243 11.09 -7.59 -10.79
N GLN A 244 10.87 -7.65 -9.49
CA GLN A 244 10.55 -8.87 -8.79
C GLN A 244 9.08 -8.73 -8.33
#